data_AF-A0A8D8BZQ3-F1
#
_entry.id   AF-A0A8D8BZQ3-F1
#
_cell.length_a   1.000
_cell.length_b   1.000
_cell.length_c   1.000
_cell.angle_alpha   90.00
_cell.angle_beta   90.00
_cell.angle_gamma   90.00
#
_symmetry.space_group_name_H-M   'P 1'
#
loop_
_entity.id
_entity.type
_entity.pdbx_description
1 polymer ?
#
loop_
_entity_poly.entity_id
_entity_poly.type
_entity_poly.pdbx_seq_one_letter_code
_entity_poly.pdbx_strand_id
1 'polypeptide(L)'
;VSKYGKDDSLYSKEIVKQAKLNAALHFESGVLFARMRFLFEPILFRGSSEMPADRTEYIEKAYQLLEDTLVDDYVVGSTPTIADFSCISSISSLMGVIPLESTKYPKILAWVDRLKALPYYEEANGSGAIQLSSAVLASKEKNAAKASL
;
A
#
# COMPACT_ATOMS: atom_id res chain seq x y z
N VAL A 1 -18.49 2.79 -6.07
CA VAL A 1 -18.69 2.31 -7.47
C VAL A 1 -20.16 2.13 -7.82
N SER A 2 -20.93 1.34 -7.07
CA SER A 2 -22.29 0.91 -7.42
C SER A 2 -23.31 2.00 -7.78
N LYS A 3 -23.11 3.25 -7.32
CA LYS A 3 -23.99 4.39 -7.57
C LYS A 3 -23.65 5.16 -8.87
N TYR A 4 -22.37 5.24 -9.24
CA TYR A 4 -21.88 6.17 -10.28
C TYR A 4 -21.10 5.49 -11.40
N GLY A 5 -20.75 4.20 -11.26
CA GLY A 5 -20.09 3.44 -12.32
C GLY A 5 -21.00 3.30 -13.53
N LYS A 6 -20.45 3.48 -14.73
CA LYS A 6 -21.16 3.19 -15.99
C LYS A 6 -21.43 1.69 -16.14
N ASP A 7 -20.55 0.89 -15.57
CA ASP A 7 -20.60 -0.57 -15.48
C ASP A 7 -20.06 -1.03 -14.11
N ASP A 8 -19.93 -2.34 -13.93
CA ASP A 8 -19.41 -2.97 -12.71
C ASP A 8 -17.95 -3.43 -12.82
N SER A 9 -17.19 -2.96 -13.82
CA SER A 9 -15.79 -3.38 -14.05
C SER A 9 -14.89 -3.15 -12.83
N LEU A 10 -15.01 -1.99 -12.18
CA LEU A 10 -14.22 -1.61 -11.00
C LEU A 10 -14.66 -2.30 -9.71
N TYR A 11 -15.91 -2.76 -9.64
CA TYR A 11 -16.46 -3.48 -8.49
C TYR A 11 -17.64 -4.34 -8.94
N SER A 12 -17.35 -5.60 -9.26
CA SER A 12 -18.31 -6.49 -9.92
C SER A 12 -19.53 -6.78 -9.04
N LYS A 13 -20.67 -7.00 -9.71
CA LYS A 13 -21.90 -7.51 -9.06
C LYS A 13 -22.01 -9.04 -9.15
N GLU A 14 -21.15 -9.69 -9.92
CA GLU A 14 -21.04 -11.16 -9.92
C GLU A 14 -20.50 -11.61 -8.55
N ILE A 15 -21.23 -12.52 -7.90
CA ILE A 15 -21.07 -12.83 -6.47
C ILE A 15 -19.66 -13.35 -6.16
N VAL A 16 -19.11 -14.23 -6.98
CA VAL A 16 -17.79 -14.84 -6.72
C VAL A 16 -16.68 -13.80 -6.88
N LYS A 17 -16.69 -13.00 -7.94
CA LYS A 17 -15.72 -11.92 -8.16
C LYS A 17 -15.86 -10.83 -7.11
N GLN A 18 -17.08 -10.48 -6.71
CA GLN A 18 -17.34 -9.53 -5.64
C GLN A 18 -16.79 -10.01 -4.29
N ALA A 19 -16.94 -11.30 -3.97
CA ALA A 19 -16.39 -11.87 -2.75
C ALA A 19 -14.84 -11.78 -2.72
N LYS A 20 -14.18 -12.05 -3.86
CA LYS A 20 -12.73 -11.86 -3.99
C LYS A 20 -12.30 -10.41 -3.80
N LEU A 21 -13.05 -9.46 -4.38
CA LEU A 21 -12.81 -8.03 -4.20
C LEU A 21 -12.94 -7.61 -2.74
N ASN A 22 -13.99 -8.06 -2.06
CA ASN A 22 -14.19 -7.76 -0.64
C ASN A 22 -13.08 -8.37 0.23
N ALA A 23 -12.65 -9.60 -0.06
CA ALA A 23 -11.52 -10.22 0.63
C ALA A 23 -10.23 -9.40 0.44
N ALA A 24 -9.95 -8.93 -0.78
CA ALA A 24 -8.80 -8.07 -1.06
C ALA A 24 -8.87 -6.71 -0.33
N LEU A 25 -10.04 -6.08 -0.26
CA LEU A 25 -10.24 -4.83 0.48
C LEU A 25 -10.11 -5.02 2.00
N HIS A 26 -10.54 -6.16 2.53
CA HIS A 26 -10.33 -6.52 3.94
C HIS A 26 -8.86 -6.86 4.24
N PHE A 27 -8.16 -7.51 3.31
CA PHE A 27 -6.72 -7.70 3.39
C PHE A 27 -6.00 -6.35 3.42
N GLU A 28 -6.37 -5.42 2.55
CA GLU A 28 -5.78 -4.08 2.51
C GLU A 28 -5.96 -3.34 3.84
N SER A 29 -7.19 -3.21 4.31
CA SER A 29 -7.49 -2.49 5.56
C SER A 29 -6.93 -3.18 6.81
N GLY A 30 -7.00 -4.51 6.89
CA GLY A 30 -6.61 -5.30 8.06
C GLY A 30 -5.13 -5.68 8.12
N VAL A 31 -4.42 -5.66 6.98
CA VAL A 31 -3.02 -6.06 6.88
C VAL A 31 -2.15 -4.92 6.37
N LEU A 32 -2.37 -4.44 5.16
CA LEU A 32 -1.49 -3.44 4.54
C LEU A 32 -1.54 -2.10 5.29
N PHE A 33 -2.73 -1.50 5.37
CA PHE A 33 -2.92 -0.22 6.05
C PHE A 33 -2.66 -0.32 7.55
N ALA A 34 -3.16 -1.37 8.21
CA ALA A 34 -2.97 -1.56 9.64
C ALA A 34 -1.48 -1.63 10.04
N ARG A 35 -0.67 -2.39 9.29
CA ARG A 35 0.77 -2.51 9.56
C ARG A 35 1.54 -1.25 9.17
N MET A 36 1.17 -0.59 8.07
CA MET A 36 1.71 0.73 7.73
C MET A 36 1.49 1.72 8.87
N ARG A 37 0.25 1.84 9.34
CA ARG A 37 -0.11 2.75 10.45
C ARG A 37 0.62 2.38 11.74
N PHE A 38 0.80 1.09 12.03
CA PHE A 38 1.52 0.63 13.21
C PHE A 38 2.99 1.08 13.25
N LEU A 39 3.62 1.25 12.07
CA LEU A 39 4.95 1.86 11.96
C LEU A 39 4.89 3.40 11.94
N PHE A 40 4.01 3.97 11.11
CA PHE A 40 4.04 5.41 10.79
C PHE A 40 3.47 6.29 11.91
N GLU A 41 2.37 5.86 12.57
CA GLU A 41 1.66 6.70 13.54
C GLU A 41 2.58 7.15 14.70
N PRO A 42 3.40 6.27 15.31
CA PRO A 42 4.25 6.71 16.42
C PRO A 42 5.34 7.69 16.00
N ILE A 43 5.84 7.57 14.76
CA ILE A 43 6.85 8.48 14.22
C ILE A 43 6.24 9.86 13.97
N LEU A 44 5.09 9.91 13.29
CA LEU A 44 4.46 11.17 12.90
C LEU A 44 3.83 11.92 14.08
N PHE A 45 3.22 11.19 15.02
CA PHE A 45 2.32 11.80 16.02
C PHE A 45 2.74 11.60 17.46
N ARG A 46 3.66 10.67 17.76
CA ARG A 46 4.05 10.32 19.14
C ARG A 46 5.53 10.56 19.44
N GLY A 47 6.26 11.18 18.51
CA GLY A 47 7.67 11.55 18.71
C GLY A 47 8.65 10.37 18.64
N SER A 48 8.25 9.22 18.11
CA SER A 48 9.17 8.08 17.94
C SER A 48 10.24 8.41 16.89
N SER A 49 11.49 8.11 17.21
CA SER A 49 12.63 8.19 16.30
C SER A 49 13.05 6.81 15.75
N GLU A 50 12.34 5.76 16.14
CA GLU A 50 12.70 4.37 15.87
C GLU A 50 11.76 3.72 14.85
N MET A 51 12.32 2.74 14.13
CA MET A 51 11.58 1.77 13.32
C MET A 51 11.89 0.37 13.88
N PRO A 52 11.09 -0.12 14.85
CA PRO A 52 11.36 -1.38 15.52
C PRO A 52 11.36 -2.58 14.54
N ALA A 53 12.27 -3.53 14.76
CA ALA A 53 12.50 -4.66 13.86
C ALA A 53 11.26 -5.56 13.68
N ASP A 54 10.46 -5.75 14.73
CA ASP A 54 9.20 -6.50 14.67
C ASP A 54 8.19 -5.84 13.73
N ARG A 55 8.14 -4.51 13.68
CA ARG A 55 7.23 -3.76 12.80
C ARG A 55 7.70 -3.77 11.36
N THR A 56 9.00 -3.67 11.11
CA THR A 56 9.55 -3.79 9.76
C THR A 56 9.36 -5.22 9.23
N GLU A 57 9.57 -6.25 10.06
CA GLU A 57 9.28 -7.64 9.70
C GLU A 57 7.79 -7.86 9.39
N TYR A 58 6.88 -7.21 10.13
CA TYR A 58 5.45 -7.26 9.82
C TYR A 58 5.14 -6.66 8.45
N ILE A 59 5.83 -5.59 8.05
CA ILE A 59 5.67 -5.00 6.72
C ILE A 59 6.22 -5.95 5.64
N GLU A 60 7.39 -6.55 5.84
CA GLU A 60 7.93 -7.54 4.91
C GLU A 60 6.99 -8.74 4.73
N LYS A 61 6.41 -9.26 5.82
CA LYS A 61 5.37 -10.30 5.74
C LYS A 61 4.12 -9.83 4.99
N ALA A 62 3.77 -8.55 5.06
CA ALA A 62 2.65 -7.99 4.30
C ALA A 62 2.98 -7.89 2.80
N TYR A 63 4.22 -7.54 2.45
CA TYR A 63 4.70 -7.62 1.07
C TYR A 63 4.67 -9.04 0.56
N GLN A 64 5.15 -10.03 1.32
CA GLN A 64 5.08 -11.43 0.90
C GLN A 64 3.63 -11.87 0.65
N LEU A 65 2.70 -11.51 1.54
CA LEU A 65 1.28 -11.83 1.35
C LEU A 65 0.69 -11.19 0.08
N LEU A 66 1.02 -9.94 -0.22
CA LEU A 66 0.56 -9.28 -1.46
C LEU A 66 1.23 -9.90 -2.69
N GLU A 67 2.52 -10.19 -2.62
CA GLU A 67 3.27 -10.88 -3.66
C GLU A 67 2.58 -12.22 -3.97
N ASP A 68 2.25 -13.03 -2.97
CA ASP A 68 1.54 -14.30 -3.14
C ASP A 68 0.11 -14.11 -3.66
N THR A 69 -0.57 -13.02 -3.27
CA THR A 69 -1.93 -12.68 -3.73
C THR A 69 -1.97 -12.30 -5.21
N LEU A 70 -0.91 -11.68 -5.73
CA LEU A 70 -0.78 -11.32 -7.15
C LEU A 70 -0.50 -12.57 -7.98
N VAL A 71 -1.57 -13.31 -8.31
CA VAL A 71 -1.56 -14.47 -9.21
C VAL A 71 -1.94 -14.10 -10.65
N ASP A 72 -2.56 -12.94 -10.83
CA ASP A 72 -2.90 -12.31 -12.11
C ASP A 72 -2.19 -10.94 -12.22
N ASP A 73 -2.49 -10.17 -13.26
CA ASP A 73 -1.97 -8.81 -13.40
C ASP A 73 -2.43 -7.93 -12.22
N TYR A 74 -3.71 -7.93 -11.88
CA TYR A 74 -4.25 -7.08 -10.82
C TYR A 74 -4.55 -7.89 -9.56
N VAL A 75 -4.83 -7.21 -8.44
CA VAL A 75 -5.10 -7.86 -7.15
C VAL A 75 -6.27 -8.87 -7.27
N VAL A 76 -7.24 -8.59 -8.15
CA VAL A 76 -8.31 -9.53 -8.50
C VAL A 76 -8.52 -9.58 -10.02
N GLY A 77 -7.87 -10.55 -10.67
CA GLY A 77 -8.02 -10.84 -12.09
C GLY A 77 -7.15 -9.97 -13.00
N SER A 78 -7.52 -9.87 -14.28
CA SER A 78 -6.69 -9.27 -15.34
C SER A 78 -7.03 -7.81 -15.69
N THR A 79 -7.92 -7.16 -14.93
CA THR A 79 -8.32 -5.76 -15.14
C THR A 79 -8.30 -4.98 -13.83
N PRO A 80 -7.98 -3.67 -13.82
CA PRO A 80 -7.92 -2.90 -12.59
C PRO A 80 -9.29 -2.79 -11.91
N THR A 81 -9.29 -2.84 -10.59
CA THR A 81 -10.47 -2.73 -9.74
C THR A 81 -10.21 -1.79 -8.55
N ILE A 82 -11.24 -1.54 -7.72
CA ILE A 82 -11.02 -0.77 -6.49
C ILE A 82 -10.10 -1.45 -5.48
N ALA A 83 -9.90 -2.77 -5.57
CA ALA A 83 -8.94 -3.47 -4.73
C ALA A 83 -7.50 -3.01 -5.03
N ASP A 84 -7.19 -2.78 -6.32
CA ASP A 84 -5.89 -2.25 -6.75
C ASP A 84 -5.68 -0.83 -6.21
N PHE A 85 -6.68 0.04 -6.33
CA PHE A 85 -6.61 1.42 -5.84
C PHE A 85 -6.45 1.49 -4.31
N SER A 86 -7.13 0.60 -3.57
CA SER A 86 -6.94 0.50 -2.12
C SER A 86 -5.51 0.07 -1.82
N CYS A 87 -5.06 -1.05 -2.39
CA CYS A 87 -3.75 -1.63 -2.06
C CYS A 87 -2.60 -0.71 -2.45
N ILE A 88 -2.66 -0.08 -3.63
CA ILE A 88 -1.56 0.75 -4.12
C ILE A 88 -1.37 2.00 -3.28
N SER A 89 -2.43 2.54 -2.69
CA SER A 89 -2.33 3.72 -1.82
C SER A 89 -1.42 3.46 -0.62
N SER A 90 -1.61 2.31 0.06
CA SER A 90 -0.78 1.85 1.16
C SER A 90 0.62 1.41 0.69
N ILE A 91 0.72 0.62 -0.38
CA ILE A 91 2.01 0.08 -0.87
C ILE A 91 2.94 1.16 -1.38
N SER A 92 2.44 2.11 -2.16
CA SER A 92 3.26 3.20 -2.71
C SER A 92 3.83 4.11 -1.63
N SER A 93 3.12 4.28 -0.51
CA SER A 93 3.60 5.03 0.66
C SER A 93 4.60 4.22 1.48
N LEU A 94 4.29 2.93 1.73
CA LEU A 94 5.16 2.00 2.45
C LEU A 94 6.52 1.83 1.77
N MET A 95 6.56 1.65 0.45
CA MET A 95 7.81 1.36 -0.28
C MET A 95 8.80 2.53 -0.29
N GLY A 96 8.33 3.76 -0.01
CA GLY A 96 9.20 4.92 0.19
C GLY A 96 9.86 4.96 1.56
N VAL A 97 9.41 4.16 2.52
CA VAL A 97 9.98 4.06 3.88
C VAL A 97 10.71 2.73 4.07
N ILE A 98 10.08 1.61 3.69
CA ILE A 98 10.64 0.26 3.71
C ILE A 98 10.73 -0.23 2.26
N PRO A 99 11.91 -0.18 1.61
CA PRO A 99 12.03 -0.51 0.20
C PRO A 99 11.63 -1.96 -0.14
N LEU A 100 11.02 -2.16 -1.30
CA LEU A 100 10.78 -3.49 -1.86
C LEU A 100 12.09 -4.06 -2.43
N GLU A 101 12.50 -5.23 -1.93
CA GLU A 101 13.58 -6.00 -2.55
C GLU A 101 13.13 -6.58 -3.89
N SER A 102 13.77 -6.18 -4.99
CA SER A 102 13.33 -6.54 -6.34
C SER A 102 13.39 -8.03 -6.67
N THR A 103 14.31 -8.76 -6.04
CA THR A 103 14.43 -10.22 -6.20
C THR A 103 13.36 -10.99 -5.43
N LYS A 104 12.79 -10.40 -4.37
CA LYS A 104 11.75 -11.02 -3.54
C LYS A 104 10.34 -10.65 -3.98
N TYR A 105 10.15 -9.42 -4.47
CA TYR A 105 8.83 -8.87 -4.79
C TYR A 105 8.66 -8.42 -6.26
N PRO A 106 9.04 -9.25 -7.24
CA PRO A 106 8.96 -8.87 -8.65
C PRO A 106 7.52 -8.62 -9.12
N LYS A 107 6.52 -9.34 -8.60
CA LYS A 107 5.12 -9.18 -9.04
C LYS A 107 4.52 -7.89 -8.51
N ILE A 108 4.82 -7.52 -7.26
CA ILE A 108 4.43 -6.20 -6.73
C ILE A 108 5.03 -5.08 -7.57
N LEU A 109 6.32 -5.15 -7.91
CA LEU A 109 6.97 -4.11 -8.72
C LEU A 109 6.31 -3.97 -10.10
N ALA A 110 6.08 -5.09 -10.80
CA ALA A 110 5.38 -5.07 -12.08
C ALA A 110 3.95 -4.53 -11.97
N TRP A 111 3.24 -4.85 -10.87
CA TRP A 111 1.90 -4.33 -10.59
C TRP A 111 1.90 -2.83 -10.29
N VAL A 112 2.88 -2.33 -9.53
CA VAL A 112 3.09 -0.90 -9.30
C VAL A 112 3.32 -0.17 -10.63
N ASP A 113 4.16 -0.71 -11.51
CA ASP A 113 4.45 -0.09 -12.81
C ASP A 113 3.21 -0.02 -13.71
N ARG A 114 2.38 -1.09 -13.71
CA ARG A 114 1.10 -1.09 -14.43
C ARG A 114 0.14 -0.02 -13.91
N LEU A 115 0.09 0.22 -12.59
CA LEU A 115 -0.76 1.27 -12.01
C LEU A 115 -0.19 2.67 -12.25
N LYS A 116 1.14 2.85 -12.21
CA LYS A 116 1.81 4.11 -12.56
C LYS A 116 1.55 4.56 -14.00
N ALA A 117 1.33 3.62 -14.91
CA ALA A 117 0.98 3.92 -16.30
C ALA A 117 -0.42 4.52 -16.48
N LEU A 118 -1.29 4.50 -15.45
CA LEU A 118 -2.58 5.15 -15.51
C LEU A 118 -2.40 6.68 -15.57
N PRO A 119 -3.08 7.39 -16.48
CA PRO A 119 -2.83 8.81 -16.72
C PRO A 119 -3.13 9.72 -15.52
N TYR A 120 -3.93 9.23 -14.56
CA TYR A 120 -4.31 9.95 -13.35
C TYR A 120 -3.54 9.50 -12.10
N TYR A 121 -2.63 8.51 -12.22
CA TYR A 121 -1.98 7.91 -11.04
C TYR A 121 -1.19 8.93 -10.23
N GLU A 122 -0.39 9.76 -10.91
CA GLU A 122 0.54 10.66 -10.22
C GLU A 122 -0.22 11.73 -9.42
N GLU A 123 -1.23 12.35 -10.05
CA GLU A 123 -2.10 13.35 -9.42
C GLU A 123 -2.92 12.75 -8.27
N ALA A 124 -3.51 11.57 -8.48
CA ALA A 124 -4.43 10.98 -7.50
C ALA A 124 -3.74 10.24 -6.35
N ASN A 125 -2.51 9.75 -6.55
CA ASN A 125 -1.83 8.88 -5.59
C ASN A 125 -0.32 9.11 -5.50
N GLY A 126 0.41 9.04 -6.62
CA GLY A 126 1.88 8.99 -6.63
C GLY A 126 2.54 10.12 -5.86
N SER A 127 2.12 11.35 -6.12
CA SER A 127 2.67 12.54 -5.44
C SER A 127 2.38 12.54 -3.94
N GLY A 128 1.17 12.12 -3.53
CA GLY A 128 0.80 12.02 -2.11
C GLY A 128 1.60 10.94 -1.36
N ALA A 129 1.87 9.81 -2.00
CA ALA A 129 2.66 8.73 -1.43
C ALA A 129 4.13 9.14 -1.17
N ILE A 130 4.72 9.90 -2.11
CA ILE A 130 6.06 10.47 -1.96
C ILE A 130 6.09 11.49 -0.82
N GLN A 131 5.08 12.35 -0.73
CA GLN A 131 4.97 13.34 0.35
C GLN A 131 4.86 12.65 1.72
N LEU A 132 4.03 11.63 1.85
CA LEU A 132 3.83 10.91 3.11
C LEU A 132 5.10 10.17 3.56
N SER A 133 5.74 9.41 2.66
CA SER A 133 6.99 8.69 2.99
C SER A 133 8.11 9.66 3.39
N SER A 134 8.26 10.77 2.66
CA SER A 134 9.21 11.84 3.00
C SER A 134 8.91 12.45 4.37
N ALA A 135 7.64 12.70 4.68
CA ALA A 135 7.23 13.25 5.98
C ALA A 135 7.53 12.29 7.15
N VAL A 136 7.35 10.98 6.95
CA VAL A 136 7.70 9.95 7.95
C VAL A 136 9.21 9.97 8.22
N LEU A 137 10.04 9.91 7.17
CA LEU A 137 11.50 9.90 7.31
C LEU A 137 12.02 11.18 7.97
N ALA A 138 11.55 12.35 7.52
CA ALA A 138 11.94 13.63 8.10
C ALA A 138 11.49 13.77 9.57
N SER A 139 10.30 13.27 9.92
CA SER A 139 9.82 13.27 11.31
C SER A 139 10.67 12.36 12.19
N LYS A 140 11.07 11.18 11.69
CA LYS A 140 11.94 10.26 12.40
C LYS A 140 13.29 10.91 12.75
N GLU A 141 13.92 11.57 11.78
CA GLU A 141 15.20 12.29 11.98
C GLU A 141 15.05 13.43 12.99
N LYS A 142 14.00 14.25 12.84
CA LYS A 142 13.68 15.35 13.77
C LYS A 142 13.46 14.84 15.20
N ASN A 143 12.78 13.71 15.35
CA ASN A 143 12.54 13.10 16.67
C ASN A 143 13.84 12.59 17.29
N ALA A 144 14.74 12.01 16.49
CA ALA A 144 16.06 11.56 16.96
C ALA A 144 16.92 12.72 17.48
N ALA A 145 16.95 13.84 16.74
CA ALA A 145 17.68 15.04 17.13
C ALA A 145 17.18 15.62 18.47
N LYS A 146 15.85 15.63 18.69
CA LYS A 146 15.26 16.09 19.95
C LYS A 146 15.57 15.20 21.14
N ALA A 147 15.67 13.88 20.95
CA ALA A 147 15.99 12.94 22.01
C ALA A 147 17.47 12.99 22.45
N SER A 148 18.32 13.65 21.67
CA SER A 148 19.77 13.77 21.93
C SER A 148 20.15 15.08 22.65
N LEU A 149 19.16 15.91 22.99
CA LEU A 149 19.28 17.15 23.75
C LEU A 149 18.82 16.92 25.20
#